data_AF-A0A1J1HM86-F1
#
_entry.id   AF-A0A1J1HM86-F1
#
_cell.length_a   1.000
_cell.length_b   1.000
_cell.length_c   1.000
_cell.angle_alpha   90.00
_cell.angle_beta   90.00
_cell.angle_gamma   90.00
#
_symmetry.space_group_name_H-M   'P 1'
#
loop_
_entity.id
_entity.type
_entity.pdbx_description
1 polymer ?
#
loop_
_entity_poly.entity_id
_entity_poly.type
_entity_poly.pdbx_seq_one_letter_code
_entity_poly.pdbx_strand_id
1 'polypeptide(L)'
;MFSVYKNEQEVISELQKLIEEKANEAIKKRGRFFIGFSGGSLGKYLCKCLPKIKTDWSKWIVFFCDERYVAENDSDSTFGFYKQNLLPKVPLTEQQFVTINVKDPIEKVAADYEKRIREEFKMPDGVPSFDLLLLGIGPDGHTASLFPDHELLTVTDRLIAYINDSPKPPPQRITMTYTLINNARNSIFAVPGNGKAAIIKSIFGDKVDLPAGRANIGTSLKKFANDLGFFTIGDMIRTWDDFIFNGSGIYSEVQALELNHISEMAKYSKNSGSKSKNYRGFKINNTQWNNHNTRRHSNHSDIFAFSDNFQDYYIEFDDSGEDKDDSDDFIVASEQISHVKSIDVQIPSCTASDSWEYPKMMTICLMEIVNPHRFWFTFYDDFKKINELMKEMKNYYEARDHLKVDQKDLQSGLHVAVLYCSLWHRGRILKLKSPDIARIFYTDFGTVEDVPLNRICYLMNDFLQLPCSLKRGVLSFVQPTNGIWSENAKVSFHRCHTKKIEVCIFRKNPKDSSFYMSMKRPGRDSLIADILIKKHFCIYDFDFLSKDVVGGLTFDYYESGNFLDVVELMNQNSLKSWMPSSSQSKKLIDNHV
;
A
#
# COMPACT_ATOMS: atom_id res chain seq x y z
N MET A 1 19.93 -6.38 -4.01
CA MET A 1 19.34 -7.28 -5.02
C MET A 1 17.87 -7.58 -4.72
N PHE A 2 16.95 -6.89 -5.40
CA PHE A 2 15.52 -7.20 -5.31
C PHE A 2 15.25 -8.47 -6.14
N SER A 3 14.34 -9.30 -5.68
CA SER A 3 13.82 -10.40 -6.49
C SER A 3 12.32 -10.18 -6.65
N VAL A 4 11.80 -10.44 -7.83
CA VAL A 4 10.39 -10.29 -8.14
C VAL A 4 9.99 -11.58 -8.82
N TYR A 5 8.86 -12.13 -8.40
CA TYR A 5 8.41 -13.46 -8.78
C TYR A 5 7.02 -13.36 -9.36
N LYS A 6 6.73 -14.22 -10.32
CA LYS A 6 5.50 -14.09 -11.12
C LYS A 6 4.26 -14.54 -10.36
N ASN A 7 4.44 -15.33 -9.31
CA ASN A 7 3.35 -15.94 -8.59
C ASN A 7 3.80 -16.36 -7.18
N GLU A 8 2.80 -16.63 -6.36
CA GLU A 8 2.97 -17.06 -4.98
C GLU A 8 3.85 -18.31 -4.85
N GLN A 9 3.72 -19.26 -5.75
CA GLN A 9 4.46 -20.52 -5.68
C GLN A 9 5.97 -20.29 -5.82
N GLU A 10 6.38 -19.37 -6.70
CA GLU A 10 7.77 -18.98 -6.85
C GLU A 10 8.31 -18.28 -5.59
N VAL A 11 7.51 -17.40 -4.96
CA VAL A 11 7.88 -16.79 -3.67
C VAL A 11 8.04 -17.84 -2.58
N ILE A 12 7.10 -18.77 -2.46
CA ILE A 12 7.16 -19.87 -1.47
C ILE A 12 8.42 -20.71 -1.70
N SER A 13 8.69 -21.09 -2.96
CA SER A 13 9.86 -21.90 -3.33
C SER A 13 11.17 -21.24 -2.96
N GLU A 14 11.32 -19.94 -3.25
CA GLU A 14 12.56 -19.24 -2.91
C GLU A 14 12.67 -18.94 -1.41
N LEU A 15 11.58 -18.56 -0.74
CA LEU A 15 11.58 -18.44 0.72
C LEU A 15 11.99 -19.76 1.38
N GLN A 16 11.50 -20.89 0.87
CA GLN A 16 11.85 -22.22 1.35
C GLN A 16 13.34 -22.46 1.23
N LYS A 17 13.90 -22.26 0.03
CA LYS A 17 15.32 -22.41 -0.24
C LYS A 17 16.17 -21.52 0.67
N LEU A 18 15.81 -20.26 0.79
CA LEU A 18 16.57 -19.27 1.55
C LEU A 18 16.56 -19.54 3.05
N ILE A 19 15.40 -19.90 3.60
CA ILE A 19 15.28 -20.27 5.02
C ILE A 19 16.04 -21.56 5.29
N GLU A 20 15.93 -22.57 4.43
CA GLU A 20 16.67 -23.84 4.54
C GLU A 20 18.18 -23.62 4.52
N GLU A 21 18.67 -22.84 3.55
CA GLU A 21 20.08 -22.46 3.43
C GLU A 21 20.58 -21.78 4.71
N LYS A 22 19.84 -20.78 5.22
CA LYS A 22 20.24 -20.01 6.41
C LYS A 22 20.17 -20.82 7.69
N ALA A 23 19.16 -21.67 7.84
CA ALA A 23 19.04 -22.58 8.96
C ALA A 23 20.21 -23.55 9.01
N ASN A 24 20.49 -24.24 7.89
CA ASN A 24 21.56 -25.22 7.82
C ASN A 24 22.96 -24.58 7.96
N GLU A 25 23.16 -23.37 7.43
CA GLU A 25 24.39 -22.59 7.63
C GLU A 25 24.60 -22.22 9.10
N ALA A 26 23.55 -21.73 9.77
CA ALA A 26 23.61 -21.34 11.17
C ALA A 26 23.85 -22.54 12.09
N ILE A 27 23.11 -23.63 11.89
CA ILE A 27 23.27 -24.87 12.66
C ILE A 27 24.68 -25.42 12.49
N LYS A 28 25.22 -25.46 11.26
CA LYS A 28 26.59 -25.92 11.01
C LYS A 28 27.64 -25.05 11.72
N LYS A 29 27.46 -23.72 11.73
CA LYS A 29 28.46 -22.79 12.28
C LYS A 29 28.35 -22.58 13.79
N ARG A 30 27.14 -22.66 14.35
CA ARG A 30 26.81 -22.21 15.72
C ARG A 30 26.03 -23.24 16.54
N GLY A 31 25.62 -24.35 15.94
CA GLY A 31 24.86 -25.41 16.61
C GLY A 31 23.40 -25.07 16.90
N ARG A 32 22.94 -23.86 16.57
CA ARG A 32 21.57 -23.36 16.73
C ARG A 32 21.20 -22.45 15.56
N PHE A 33 19.90 -22.28 15.34
CA PHE A 33 19.34 -21.30 14.41
C PHE A 33 18.36 -20.39 15.13
N PHE A 34 18.73 -19.12 15.28
CA PHE A 34 17.91 -18.09 15.91
C PHE A 34 17.16 -17.29 14.84
N ILE A 35 15.83 -17.42 14.81
CA ILE A 35 14.97 -16.83 13.78
C ILE A 35 13.87 -15.95 14.37
N GLY A 36 13.62 -14.79 13.77
CA GLY A 36 12.51 -13.90 14.11
C GLY A 36 11.39 -13.97 13.08
N PHE A 37 10.15 -14.20 13.52
CA PHE A 37 8.93 -14.20 12.71
C PHE A 37 8.14 -12.90 12.88
N SER A 38 7.47 -12.47 11.82
CA SER A 38 6.45 -11.43 11.87
C SER A 38 5.08 -12.04 11.54
N GLY A 39 4.00 -11.43 12.04
CA GLY A 39 2.64 -11.83 11.71
C GLY A 39 2.15 -11.39 10.33
N GLY A 40 0.83 -11.23 10.20
CA GLY A 40 0.17 -10.72 9.00
C GLY A 40 0.27 -11.67 7.79
N SER A 41 0.29 -11.11 6.57
CA SER A 41 0.32 -11.90 5.33
C SER A 41 1.57 -12.78 5.21
N LEU A 42 2.70 -12.34 5.79
CA LEU A 42 3.93 -13.14 5.81
C LEU A 42 3.76 -14.46 6.57
N GLY A 43 3.04 -14.44 7.69
CA GLY A 43 2.77 -15.65 8.48
C GLY A 43 2.09 -16.75 7.65
N LYS A 44 1.14 -16.38 6.79
CA LYS A 44 0.45 -17.32 5.88
C LYS A 44 1.41 -18.00 4.91
N TYR A 45 2.36 -17.25 4.35
CA TYR A 45 3.37 -17.76 3.42
C TYR A 45 4.36 -18.68 4.15
N LEU A 46 4.77 -18.31 5.37
CA LEU A 46 5.66 -19.14 6.17
C LEU A 46 5.01 -20.48 6.56
N CYS A 47 3.71 -20.50 6.87
CA CYS A 47 2.97 -21.74 7.13
C CYS A 47 2.86 -22.66 5.89
N LYS A 48 2.91 -22.10 4.67
CA LYS A 48 2.95 -22.88 3.41
C LYS A 48 4.37 -23.36 3.07
N CYS A 49 5.38 -22.59 3.45
CA CYS A 49 6.80 -22.76 3.11
C CYS A 49 7.53 -23.73 4.03
N LEU A 50 7.43 -23.52 5.35
CA LEU A 50 8.20 -24.22 6.37
C LEU A 50 7.97 -25.75 6.40
N PRO A 51 6.78 -26.32 6.16
CA PRO A 51 6.61 -27.78 6.14
C PRO A 51 7.47 -28.52 5.11
N LYS A 52 8.03 -27.82 4.12
CA LYS A 52 8.80 -28.40 3.03
C LYS A 52 10.32 -28.28 3.18
N ILE A 53 10.81 -27.54 4.18
CA ILE A 53 12.26 -27.37 4.38
C ILE A 53 12.88 -28.62 5.02
N LYS A 54 14.13 -28.92 4.65
CA LYS A 54 14.95 -29.99 5.21
C LYS A 54 16.04 -29.40 6.11
N THR A 55 15.82 -29.48 7.42
CA THR A 55 16.72 -28.92 8.43
C THR A 55 16.62 -29.72 9.74
N ASP A 56 17.57 -29.51 10.65
CA ASP A 56 17.48 -30.03 12.02
C ASP A 56 16.63 -29.08 12.88
N TRP A 57 15.31 -29.34 12.89
CA TRP A 57 14.33 -28.55 13.63
C TRP A 57 14.58 -28.50 15.13
N SER A 58 15.28 -29.48 15.72
CA SER A 58 15.61 -29.48 17.15
C SER A 58 16.55 -28.35 17.56
N LYS A 59 17.18 -27.69 16.58
CA LYS A 59 18.14 -26.59 16.79
C LYS A 59 17.55 -25.21 16.57
N TRP A 60 16.27 -25.13 16.21
CA TRP A 60 15.57 -23.88 15.97
C TRP A 60 15.11 -23.26 17.28
N ILE A 61 15.30 -21.96 17.42
CA ILE A 61 14.68 -21.14 18.48
C ILE A 61 14.03 -19.95 17.79
N VAL A 62 12.73 -19.80 17.98
CA VAL A 62 11.87 -18.87 17.26
C VAL A 62 11.46 -17.72 18.17
N PHE A 63 11.56 -16.51 17.64
CA PHE A 63 11.18 -15.26 18.30
C PHE A 63 10.20 -14.49 17.41
N PHE A 64 9.62 -13.42 17.94
CA PHE A 64 8.71 -12.53 17.21
C PHE A 64 9.33 -11.15 17.07
N CYS A 65 9.39 -10.65 15.83
CA CYS A 65 9.88 -9.31 15.50
C CYS A 65 8.99 -8.23 16.13
N ASP A 66 7.70 -8.50 16.23
CA ASP A 66 6.72 -7.80 17.03
C ASP A 66 5.59 -8.75 17.44
N GLU A 67 4.87 -8.40 18.50
CA GLU A 67 3.70 -9.13 18.94
C GLU A 67 2.65 -8.16 19.49
N ARG A 68 1.38 -8.52 19.31
CA ARG A 68 0.24 -7.76 19.83
C ARG A 68 0.12 -8.08 21.31
N TYR A 69 -0.09 -7.05 22.13
CA TYR A 69 -0.26 -7.23 23.57
C TYR A 69 -1.68 -7.73 23.86
N VAL A 70 -1.92 -9.01 23.54
CA VAL A 70 -3.20 -9.71 23.68
C VAL A 70 -2.98 -11.12 24.22
N ALA A 71 -4.03 -11.78 24.69
CA ALA A 71 -3.95 -13.16 25.15
C ALA A 71 -3.52 -14.10 24.01
N GLU A 72 -2.86 -15.22 24.35
CA GLU A 72 -2.37 -16.16 23.34
C GLU A 72 -3.47 -16.71 22.41
N ASN A 73 -4.66 -16.93 22.96
CA ASN A 73 -5.84 -17.44 22.25
C ASN A 73 -6.64 -16.35 21.51
N ASP A 74 -6.20 -15.09 21.58
CA ASP A 74 -6.79 -14.00 20.83
C ASP A 74 -6.47 -14.14 19.32
N SER A 75 -7.42 -13.78 18.46
CA SER A 75 -7.25 -13.81 17.01
C SER A 75 -6.12 -12.90 16.50
N ASP A 76 -5.76 -11.86 17.26
CA ASP A 76 -4.66 -10.94 16.93
C ASP A 76 -3.28 -11.42 17.39
N SER A 77 -3.19 -12.55 18.09
CA SER A 77 -1.94 -13.14 18.58
C SER A 77 -1.12 -13.74 17.44
N THR A 78 0.10 -13.24 17.23
CA THR A 78 1.03 -13.81 16.23
C THR A 78 1.43 -15.22 16.63
N PHE A 79 1.80 -15.45 17.90
CA PHE A 79 2.08 -16.80 18.39
C PHE A 79 0.87 -17.72 18.27
N GLY A 80 -0.33 -17.25 18.64
CA GLY A 80 -1.57 -18.00 18.51
C GLY A 80 -1.81 -18.48 17.08
N PHE A 81 -1.60 -17.58 16.10
CA PHE A 81 -1.65 -17.91 14.68
C PHE A 81 -0.66 -19.03 14.31
N TYR A 82 0.62 -18.93 14.71
CA TYR A 82 1.62 -19.96 14.39
C TYR A 82 1.37 -21.28 15.14
N LYS A 83 0.91 -21.23 16.39
CA LYS A 83 0.54 -22.39 17.19
C LYS A 83 -0.57 -23.20 16.50
N GLN A 84 -1.58 -22.51 15.99
CA GLN A 84 -2.68 -23.17 15.28
C GLN A 84 -2.28 -23.64 13.86
N ASN A 85 -1.50 -22.84 13.12
CA ASN A 85 -1.34 -23.03 11.67
C ASN A 85 -0.01 -23.66 11.24
N LEU A 86 1.04 -23.57 12.05
CA LEU A 86 2.39 -24.06 11.75
C LEU A 86 2.77 -25.28 12.59
N LEU A 87 2.61 -25.24 13.91
CA LEU A 87 3.05 -26.34 14.80
C LEU A 87 2.49 -27.73 14.41
N PRO A 88 1.24 -27.88 13.94
CA PRO A 88 0.75 -29.19 13.50
C PRO A 88 1.44 -29.73 12.24
N LYS A 89 2.25 -28.92 11.55
CA LYS A 89 2.81 -29.22 10.22
C LYS A 89 4.34 -29.35 10.21
N VAL A 90 5.02 -29.01 11.29
CA VAL A 90 6.49 -29.08 11.43
C VAL A 90 6.88 -29.63 12.79
N PRO A 91 8.04 -30.29 12.93
CA PRO A 91 8.48 -30.87 14.21
C PRO A 91 9.12 -29.80 15.12
N LEU A 92 8.46 -28.65 15.26
CA LEU A 92 8.74 -27.66 16.28
C LEU A 92 7.86 -27.91 17.49
N THR A 93 8.36 -27.54 18.67
CA THR A 93 7.62 -27.59 19.93
C THR A 93 7.38 -26.18 20.45
N GLU A 94 6.35 -25.99 21.28
CA GLU A 94 6.05 -24.68 21.89
C GLU A 94 7.23 -24.14 22.69
N GLN A 95 8.04 -25.01 23.31
CA GLN A 95 9.22 -24.62 24.09
C GLN A 95 10.32 -23.96 23.25
N GLN A 96 10.29 -24.14 21.92
CA GLN A 96 11.22 -23.49 21.01
C GLN A 96 10.77 -22.07 20.62
N PHE A 97 9.57 -21.65 21.04
CA PHE A 97 9.07 -20.29 20.82
C PHE A 97 9.31 -19.44 22.07
N VAL A 98 10.06 -18.36 21.90
CA VAL A 98 10.16 -17.29 22.89
C VAL A 98 9.02 -16.32 22.63
N THR A 99 8.00 -16.41 23.48
CA THR A 99 6.73 -15.66 23.42
C THR A 99 6.70 -14.50 24.42
N ILE A 100 5.71 -13.62 24.33
CA ILE A 100 5.42 -12.66 25.41
C ILE A 100 4.47 -13.27 26.44
N ASN A 101 4.48 -12.74 27.66
CA ASN A 101 3.57 -13.15 28.73
C ASN A 101 2.72 -11.95 29.18
N VAL A 102 1.47 -11.86 28.73
CA VAL A 102 0.58 -10.70 28.94
C VAL A 102 -0.06 -10.63 30.33
N LYS A 103 0.67 -11.01 31.38
CA LYS A 103 0.19 -11.01 32.77
C LYS A 103 0.57 -9.76 33.55
N ASP A 104 1.59 -9.04 33.10
CA ASP A 104 2.13 -7.85 33.74
C ASP A 104 1.90 -6.62 32.86
N PRO A 105 1.98 -5.38 33.39
CA PRO A 105 1.98 -4.17 32.57
C PRO A 105 2.93 -4.26 31.37
N ILE A 106 2.53 -3.70 30.24
CA ILE A 106 3.21 -3.87 28.94
C ILE A 106 4.71 -3.51 28.99
N GLU A 107 5.09 -2.54 29.83
CA GLU A 107 6.48 -2.14 30.07
C GLU A 107 7.31 -3.29 30.62
N LYS A 108 6.75 -4.02 31.59
CA LYS A 108 7.39 -5.20 32.18
C LYS A 108 7.43 -6.36 31.19
N VAL A 109 6.43 -6.48 30.33
CA VAL A 109 6.38 -7.51 29.29
C VAL A 109 7.44 -7.27 28.21
N ALA A 110 7.67 -6.02 27.81
CA ALA A 110 8.79 -5.66 26.94
C ALA A 110 10.14 -6.02 27.58
N ALA A 111 10.33 -5.68 28.86
CA ALA A 111 11.54 -5.97 29.60
C ALA A 111 11.78 -7.49 29.81
N ASP A 112 10.73 -8.26 30.09
CA ASP A 112 10.78 -9.72 30.18
C ASP A 112 11.15 -10.34 28.83
N TYR A 113 10.56 -9.85 27.74
CA TYR A 113 10.88 -10.33 26.41
C TYR A 113 12.34 -10.08 26.04
N GLU A 114 12.86 -8.87 26.31
CA GLU A 114 14.28 -8.57 26.11
C GLU A 114 15.18 -9.48 26.96
N LYS A 115 14.83 -9.68 28.24
CA LYS A 115 15.58 -10.56 29.14
C LYS A 115 15.65 -11.99 28.60
N ARG A 116 14.53 -12.57 28.15
CA ARG A 116 14.48 -13.92 27.59
C ARG A 116 15.29 -14.05 26.29
N ILE A 117 15.30 -13.03 25.44
CA ILE A 117 16.19 -12.98 24.28
C ILE A 117 17.66 -13.03 24.73
N ARG A 118 18.06 -12.19 25.68
CA ARG A 118 19.45 -12.16 26.19
C ARG A 118 19.87 -13.50 26.80
N GLU A 119 18.96 -14.17 27.51
CA GLU A 119 19.20 -15.50 28.11
C GLU A 119 19.41 -16.58 27.04
N GLU A 120 18.56 -16.65 26.01
CA GLU A 120 18.71 -17.63 24.91
C GLU A 120 20.02 -17.44 24.12
N PHE A 121 20.42 -16.19 23.91
CA PHE A 121 21.68 -15.86 23.25
C PHE A 121 22.90 -15.94 24.18
N LYS A 122 22.70 -16.07 25.50
CA LYS A 122 23.75 -15.98 26.53
C LYS A 122 24.55 -14.67 26.44
N MET A 123 23.85 -13.55 26.23
CA MET A 123 24.42 -12.21 26.06
C MET A 123 23.76 -11.20 27.01
N PRO A 124 24.13 -11.16 28.30
CA PRO A 124 23.51 -10.25 29.26
C PRO A 124 23.68 -8.78 28.87
N ASP A 125 24.88 -8.38 28.44
CA ASP A 125 25.20 -6.96 28.16
C ASP A 125 25.41 -6.65 26.67
N GLY A 126 25.41 -7.67 25.81
CA GLY A 126 25.66 -7.52 24.36
C GLY A 126 24.37 -7.30 23.55
N VAL A 127 24.52 -7.02 22.26
CA VAL A 127 23.38 -7.01 21.33
C VAL A 127 23.32 -8.38 20.62
N PRO A 128 22.26 -9.18 20.84
CA PRO A 128 22.03 -10.44 20.13
C PRO A 128 21.99 -10.25 18.61
N SER A 129 22.60 -11.19 17.88
CA SER A 129 22.64 -11.16 16.41
C SER A 129 21.89 -12.38 15.86
N PHE A 130 20.63 -12.15 15.48
CA PHE A 130 19.77 -13.17 14.88
C PHE A 130 20.37 -13.71 13.59
N ASP A 131 20.21 -15.01 13.34
CA ASP A 131 20.66 -15.61 12.08
C ASP A 131 19.78 -15.15 10.92
N LEU A 132 18.48 -15.02 11.17
CA LEU A 132 17.53 -14.52 10.20
C LEU A 132 16.34 -13.80 10.88
N LEU A 133 16.04 -12.57 10.44
CA LEU A 133 14.77 -11.90 10.71
C LEU A 133 13.90 -11.91 9.46
N LEU A 134 12.67 -12.39 9.59
CA LEU A 134 11.64 -12.36 8.54
C LEU A 134 10.67 -11.22 8.86
N LEU A 135 10.76 -10.14 8.07
CA LEU A 135 10.05 -8.88 8.29
C LEU A 135 8.96 -8.65 7.24
N GLY A 136 7.82 -8.14 7.70
CA GLY A 136 6.73 -7.65 6.85
C GLY A 136 6.86 -6.15 6.53
N ILE A 137 6.12 -5.69 5.52
CA ILE A 137 5.96 -4.25 5.23
C ILE A 137 4.48 -3.89 5.28
N GLY A 138 4.13 -2.92 6.12
CA GLY A 138 2.81 -2.30 6.17
C GLY A 138 2.49 -1.46 4.92
N PRO A 139 1.20 -1.24 4.56
CA PRO A 139 0.84 -0.34 3.46
C PRO A 139 1.32 1.12 3.65
N ASP A 140 1.60 1.49 4.89
CA ASP A 140 2.15 2.76 5.39
C ASP A 140 3.69 2.74 5.50
N GLY A 141 4.33 1.63 5.17
CA GLY A 141 5.79 1.46 5.18
C GLY A 141 6.39 1.09 6.55
N HIS A 142 5.55 0.80 7.54
CA HIS A 142 6.02 0.24 8.82
C HIS A 142 6.64 -1.15 8.63
N THR A 143 7.51 -1.53 9.56
CA THR A 143 8.03 -2.90 9.73
C THR A 143 7.99 -3.24 11.21
N ALA A 144 7.77 -4.50 11.58
CA ALA A 144 7.43 -4.87 12.96
C ALA A 144 6.30 -3.95 13.47
N SER A 145 6.40 -3.37 14.66
CA SER A 145 5.53 -2.28 15.10
C SER A 145 6.24 -0.92 15.17
N LEU A 146 7.16 -0.68 14.23
CA LEU A 146 7.83 0.60 14.02
C LEU A 146 7.08 1.41 12.96
N PHE A 147 6.20 2.31 13.41
CA PHE A 147 5.32 3.09 12.55
C PHE A 147 5.92 4.43 12.09
N PRO A 148 5.55 4.94 10.90
CA PRO A 148 6.00 6.25 10.44
C PRO A 148 5.66 7.35 11.46
N ASP A 149 6.60 8.28 11.65
CA ASP A 149 6.46 9.44 12.53
C ASP A 149 6.25 9.11 14.04
N HIS A 150 6.45 7.85 14.44
CA HIS A 150 6.35 7.41 15.83
C HIS A 150 7.69 7.57 16.58
N GLU A 151 7.65 7.89 17.88
CA GLU A 151 8.86 8.12 18.70
C GLU A 151 9.79 6.90 18.77
N LEU A 152 9.22 5.69 18.69
CA LEU A 152 9.96 4.43 18.66
C LEU A 152 11.00 4.33 17.54
N LEU A 153 10.86 5.12 16.46
CA LEU A 153 11.86 5.16 15.40
C LEU A 153 13.22 5.73 15.85
N THR A 154 13.27 6.38 17.01
CA THR A 154 14.48 7.02 17.58
C THR A 154 15.06 6.26 18.78
N VAL A 155 14.40 5.18 19.21
CA VAL A 155 14.83 4.39 20.37
C VAL A 155 16.09 3.59 20.05
N THR A 156 17.14 3.82 20.83
CA THR A 156 18.44 3.15 20.70
C THR A 156 18.96 2.54 22.00
N ASP A 157 18.34 2.86 23.15
CA ASP A 157 18.77 2.49 24.50
C ASP A 157 18.31 1.10 24.97
N ARG A 158 17.44 0.44 24.20
CA ARG A 158 16.87 -0.89 24.47
C ARG A 158 16.67 -1.69 23.19
N LEU A 159 16.55 -3.01 23.33
CA LEU A 159 16.40 -3.93 22.21
C LEU A 159 14.93 -4.22 21.89
N ILE A 160 14.08 -4.24 22.92
CA ILE A 160 12.64 -4.40 22.81
C ILE A 160 11.95 -3.16 23.38
N ALA A 161 10.97 -2.65 22.65
CA ALA A 161 10.12 -1.56 23.09
C ALA A 161 8.65 -1.99 23.11
N TYR A 162 7.83 -1.21 23.81
CA TYR A 162 6.38 -1.30 23.75
C TYR A 162 5.80 -0.07 23.07
N ILE A 163 4.60 -0.20 22.51
CA ILE A 163 3.79 0.87 21.94
C ILE A 163 2.39 0.77 22.53
N ASN A 164 1.79 1.90 22.91
CA ASN A 164 0.43 1.96 23.47
C ASN A 164 -0.59 2.57 22.51
N ASP A 165 -0.13 3.22 21.46
CA ASP A 165 -0.90 4.07 20.55
C ASP A 165 -0.61 3.73 19.08
N SER A 166 -0.41 2.44 18.79
CA SER A 166 -0.27 1.97 17.40
C SER A 166 -1.42 2.53 16.56
N PRO A 167 -1.14 3.12 15.38
CA PRO A 167 -2.17 3.65 14.50
C PRO A 167 -3.04 2.54 13.87
N LYS A 168 -2.73 1.27 14.16
CA LYS A 168 -3.47 0.09 13.72
C LYS A 168 -3.90 -0.74 14.93
N PRO A 169 -5.15 -1.24 14.94
CA PRO A 169 -5.60 -2.13 16.00
C PRO A 169 -4.80 -3.44 15.99
N PRO A 170 -4.63 -4.09 17.15
CA PRO A 170 -4.79 -3.51 18.48
C PRO A 170 -3.68 -2.46 18.76
N PRO A 171 -3.96 -1.43 19.58
CA PRO A 171 -3.07 -0.28 19.77
C PRO A 171 -1.82 -0.64 20.60
N GLN A 172 -1.91 -1.67 21.44
CA GLN A 172 -0.83 -2.09 22.33
C GLN A 172 0.00 -3.23 21.74
N ARG A 173 1.32 -3.05 21.62
CA ARG A 173 2.23 -4.04 21.02
C ARG A 173 3.62 -4.01 21.65
N ILE A 174 4.34 -5.12 21.51
CA ILE A 174 5.76 -5.28 21.84
C ILE A 174 6.53 -5.40 20.51
N THR A 175 7.70 -4.76 20.38
CA THR A 175 8.44 -4.72 19.11
C THR A 175 9.95 -4.72 19.31
N MET A 176 10.67 -5.35 18.39
CA MET A 176 12.10 -5.13 18.23
C MET A 176 12.38 -3.69 17.79
N THR A 177 13.42 -3.08 18.37
CA THR A 177 13.93 -1.77 17.97
C THR A 177 14.90 -1.89 16.79
N TYR A 178 15.26 -0.76 16.17
CA TYR A 178 16.30 -0.77 15.13
C TYR A 178 17.65 -1.27 15.63
N THR A 179 18.00 -1.03 16.89
CA THR A 179 19.23 -1.57 17.49
C THR A 179 19.30 -3.08 17.33
N LEU A 180 18.20 -3.79 17.59
CA LEU A 180 18.15 -5.25 17.47
C LEU A 180 17.99 -5.70 16.01
N ILE A 181 17.07 -5.08 15.26
CA ILE A 181 16.80 -5.44 13.85
C ILE A 181 18.06 -5.28 12.99
N ASN A 182 18.81 -4.19 13.18
CA ASN A 182 19.98 -3.88 12.36
C ASN A 182 21.23 -4.66 12.77
N ASN A 183 21.19 -5.35 13.91
CA ASN A 183 22.27 -6.23 14.37
C ASN A 183 22.08 -7.69 13.90
N ALA A 184 20.97 -8.02 13.24
CA ALA A 184 20.76 -9.33 12.65
C ALA A 184 21.75 -9.61 11.51
N ARG A 185 22.18 -10.87 11.38
CA ARG A 185 23.09 -11.31 10.31
C ARG A 185 22.42 -11.25 8.93
N ASN A 186 21.14 -11.58 8.89
CA ASN A 186 20.32 -11.51 7.69
C ASN A 186 18.93 -10.99 8.09
N SER A 187 18.41 -10.05 7.31
CA SER A 187 17.04 -9.55 7.42
C SER A 187 16.40 -9.65 6.05
N ILE A 188 15.22 -10.25 5.96
CA ILE A 188 14.51 -10.46 4.70
C ILE A 188 13.15 -9.78 4.81
N PHE A 189 12.85 -8.94 3.83
CA PHE A 189 11.49 -8.47 3.59
C PHE A 189 10.82 -9.37 2.58
N ALA A 190 9.82 -10.12 3.04
CA ALA A 190 8.98 -10.96 2.22
C ALA A 190 7.60 -10.32 2.15
N VAL A 191 7.25 -9.78 0.98
CA VAL A 191 6.11 -8.88 0.84
C VAL A 191 5.16 -9.43 -0.22
N PRO A 192 4.37 -10.44 0.13
CA PRO A 192 3.39 -10.99 -0.79
C PRO A 192 2.23 -10.02 -1.01
N GLY A 193 1.74 -9.99 -2.26
CA GLY A 193 0.52 -9.28 -2.65
C GLY A 193 0.74 -7.91 -3.32
N ASN A 194 -0.09 -7.61 -4.32
CA ASN A 194 0.02 -6.42 -5.17
C ASN A 194 -0.17 -5.10 -4.39
N GLY A 195 -0.95 -5.12 -3.31
CA GLY A 195 -1.27 -3.93 -2.50
C GLY A 195 -0.06 -3.27 -1.82
N LYS A 196 1.14 -3.85 -1.97
CA LYS A 196 2.39 -3.35 -1.41
C LYS A 196 3.35 -2.81 -2.47
N ALA A 197 3.04 -2.93 -3.75
CA ALA A 197 3.93 -2.48 -4.83
C ALA A 197 4.24 -0.98 -4.73
N ALA A 198 3.21 -0.15 -4.52
CA ALA A 198 3.37 1.29 -4.36
C ALA A 198 4.29 1.65 -3.18
N ILE A 199 4.05 1.06 -2.00
CA ILE A 199 4.87 1.37 -0.82
C ILE A 199 6.30 0.84 -0.95
N ILE A 200 6.51 -0.33 -1.57
CA ILE A 200 7.85 -0.86 -1.87
C ILE A 200 8.58 0.11 -2.79
N LYS A 201 7.93 0.60 -3.85
CA LYS A 201 8.51 1.61 -4.75
C LYS A 201 8.85 2.88 -3.98
N SER A 202 7.95 3.38 -3.13
CA SER A 202 8.24 4.57 -2.32
C SER A 202 9.46 4.38 -1.42
N ILE A 203 9.55 3.28 -0.68
CA ILE A 203 10.65 3.02 0.27
C ILE A 203 11.97 2.83 -0.48
N PHE A 204 11.97 2.03 -1.54
CA PHE A 204 13.19 1.48 -2.11
C PHE A 204 13.56 2.02 -3.49
N GLY A 205 12.59 2.49 -4.26
CA GLY A 205 12.79 3.19 -5.52
C GLY A 205 12.97 4.68 -5.28
N ASP A 206 11.93 5.33 -4.76
CA ASP A 206 11.88 6.78 -4.54
C ASP A 206 12.66 7.20 -3.28
N LYS A 207 13.12 6.24 -2.47
CA LYS A 207 13.88 6.43 -1.23
C LYS A 207 13.19 7.33 -0.21
N VAL A 208 11.86 7.26 -0.16
CA VAL A 208 11.08 7.92 0.89
C VAL A 208 11.48 7.35 2.24
N ASP A 209 11.84 8.23 3.16
CA ASP A 209 12.25 7.85 4.51
C ASP A 209 11.07 7.26 5.30
N LEU A 210 11.04 5.93 5.34
CA LEU A 210 9.99 5.10 5.88
C LEU A 210 10.59 3.99 6.75
N PRO A 211 9.87 3.50 7.78
CA PRO A 211 10.45 2.61 8.76
C PRO A 211 11.11 1.35 8.19
N ALA A 212 10.50 0.69 7.21
CA ALA A 212 11.09 -0.48 6.56
C ALA A 212 12.39 -0.16 5.78
N GLY A 213 12.57 1.08 5.31
CA GLY A 213 13.78 1.55 4.65
C GLY A 213 14.95 1.81 5.62
N ARG A 214 14.66 2.00 6.92
CA ARG A 214 15.66 2.21 7.98
C ARG A 214 16.22 0.92 8.58
N ALA A 215 15.57 -0.22 8.31
CA ALA A 215 16.09 -1.52 8.71
C ALA A 215 17.32 -1.87 7.84
N ASN A 216 18.43 -2.24 8.47
CA ASN A 216 19.66 -2.63 7.79
C ASN A 216 19.47 -4.04 7.21
N ILE A 217 19.33 -4.11 5.90
CA ILE A 217 19.14 -5.36 5.17
C ILE A 217 20.54 -5.82 4.74
N GLY A 218 21.06 -6.86 5.39
CA GLY A 218 22.38 -7.42 5.07
C GLY A 218 22.57 -7.75 3.58
N THR A 219 23.83 -7.86 3.16
CA THR A 219 24.34 -7.97 1.77
C THR A 219 23.76 -9.13 0.93
N SER A 220 23.03 -10.08 1.51
CA SER A 220 22.36 -11.19 0.80
C SER A 220 20.88 -10.86 0.57
N LEU A 221 20.62 -9.91 -0.32
CA LEU A 221 19.29 -9.40 -0.61
C LEU A 221 18.50 -10.41 -1.48
N LYS A 222 17.35 -10.88 -1.00
CA LYS A 222 16.24 -11.36 -1.82
C LYS A 222 14.97 -10.77 -1.23
N LYS A 223 14.39 -9.80 -1.92
CA LYS A 223 13.06 -9.27 -1.61
C LYS A 223 12.07 -10.05 -2.45
N PHE A 224 10.84 -10.22 -2.00
CA PHE A 224 9.84 -11.04 -2.69
C PHE A 224 8.58 -10.20 -2.93
N ALA A 225 8.18 -10.07 -4.18
CA ALA A 225 6.88 -9.55 -4.59
C ALA A 225 6.26 -10.53 -5.60
N ASN A 226 4.96 -10.78 -5.48
CA ASN A 226 4.18 -11.52 -6.48
C ASN A 226 3.67 -10.53 -7.53
N ASP A 227 4.05 -10.70 -8.78
CA ASP A 227 3.43 -10.04 -9.93
C ASP A 227 2.11 -10.72 -10.27
N LEU A 228 1.01 -10.28 -9.66
CA LEU A 228 -0.31 -10.45 -10.26
C LEU A 228 -0.91 -9.09 -10.62
N GLY A 229 -0.11 -8.22 -11.24
CA GLY A 229 -0.55 -6.96 -11.81
C GLY A 229 0.61 -6.28 -12.52
N PHE A 230 0.61 -6.30 -13.86
CA PHE A 230 1.69 -5.85 -14.74
C PHE A 230 2.44 -4.60 -14.26
N PHE A 231 3.62 -4.80 -13.69
CA PHE A 231 4.81 -4.01 -14.00
C PHE A 231 5.86 -5.01 -14.42
N THR A 232 6.17 -5.08 -15.71
CA THR A 232 7.31 -5.90 -16.09
C THR A 232 8.56 -5.28 -15.45
N ILE A 233 9.53 -6.09 -15.04
CA ILE A 233 10.86 -5.61 -14.65
C ILE A 233 11.45 -4.68 -15.75
N GLY A 234 11.00 -4.82 -17.00
CA GLY A 234 11.31 -3.90 -18.11
C GLY A 234 10.76 -2.48 -17.94
N ASP A 235 9.63 -2.29 -17.26
CA ASP A 235 9.06 -0.96 -16.99
C ASP A 235 9.84 -0.24 -15.86
N MET A 236 10.33 -1.00 -14.88
CA MET A 236 11.20 -0.49 -13.81
C MET A 236 12.62 -0.16 -14.32
N ILE A 237 13.11 -0.90 -15.33
CA ILE A 237 14.41 -0.64 -15.99
C ILE A 237 14.30 0.54 -16.97
N ARG A 238 13.23 0.65 -17.76
CA ARG A 238 13.05 1.78 -18.70
C ARG A 238 12.95 3.13 -18.01
N THR A 239 12.32 3.20 -16.84
CA THR A 239 12.30 4.46 -16.06
C THR A 239 13.67 4.80 -15.47
N TRP A 240 14.59 3.84 -15.40
CA TRP A 240 15.94 4.03 -14.88
C TRP A 240 16.94 4.42 -15.97
N ASP A 241 16.80 3.89 -17.18
CA ASP A 241 17.56 4.35 -18.36
C ASP A 241 17.19 5.79 -18.73
N ASP A 242 15.91 6.18 -18.61
CA ASP A 242 15.48 7.58 -18.78
C ASP A 242 16.03 8.52 -17.70
N PHE A 243 16.32 7.99 -16.49
CA PHE A 243 16.88 8.76 -15.37
C PHE A 243 18.40 8.96 -15.49
N ILE A 244 19.11 8.03 -16.14
CA ILE A 244 20.54 8.21 -16.47
C ILE A 244 20.72 9.19 -17.64
N PHE A 245 19.75 9.29 -18.56
CA PHE A 245 19.88 10.14 -19.75
C PHE A 245 19.29 11.57 -19.65
N ASN A 246 18.35 11.86 -18.74
CA ASN A 246 17.63 13.15 -18.75
C ASN A 246 17.54 13.87 -17.39
N GLY A 247 18.66 14.02 -16.66
CA GLY A 247 18.59 14.64 -15.33
C GLY A 247 19.86 15.21 -14.70
N SER A 248 20.64 16.01 -15.42
CA SER A 248 21.22 17.30 -14.92
C SER A 248 22.32 17.78 -15.87
N GLY A 249 22.08 18.92 -16.50
CA GLY A 249 23.16 19.70 -17.11
C GLY A 249 24.18 20.12 -16.04
N ILE A 250 25.42 20.26 -16.49
CA ILE A 250 26.62 20.71 -15.76
C ILE A 250 27.32 19.61 -14.96
N TYR A 251 28.02 18.72 -15.66
CA TYR A 251 29.46 18.51 -15.44
C TYR A 251 30.12 18.16 -16.78
N SER A 252 30.98 19.08 -17.20
CA SER A 252 31.85 19.06 -18.36
C SER A 252 33.06 18.14 -18.16
N GLU A 253 33.54 17.57 -19.26
CA GLU A 253 34.91 17.07 -19.47
C GLU A 253 35.41 15.97 -18.51
N VAL A 254 35.27 14.72 -18.97
CA VAL A 254 36.21 13.58 -18.89
C VAL A 254 35.37 12.30 -18.99
N GLN A 255 34.92 11.97 -20.20
CA GLN A 255 34.63 10.59 -20.68
C GLN A 255 34.18 10.55 -22.16
N ALA A 256 34.70 11.46 -22.98
CA ALA A 256 34.49 11.45 -24.44
C ALA A 256 35.56 10.64 -25.22
N LEU A 257 36.30 9.74 -24.56
CA LEU A 257 37.40 9.00 -25.20
C LEU A 257 37.30 7.47 -25.18
N GLU A 258 36.26 6.85 -24.62
CA GLU A 258 36.17 5.37 -24.58
C GLU A 258 34.95 4.74 -25.26
N LEU A 259 34.00 5.51 -25.82
CA LEU A 259 32.84 4.94 -26.54
C LEU A 259 32.86 5.11 -28.06
N ASN A 260 33.80 5.89 -28.62
CA ASN A 260 33.99 5.97 -30.07
C ASN A 260 34.95 4.91 -30.64
N HIS A 261 35.56 4.06 -29.80
CA HIS A 261 36.47 3.00 -30.27
C HIS A 261 35.84 1.60 -30.39
N ILE A 262 34.59 1.40 -29.95
CA ILE A 262 33.94 0.07 -29.97
C ILE A 262 32.95 -0.08 -31.15
N SER A 263 32.49 1.01 -31.78
CA SER A 263 31.65 0.94 -32.99
C SER A 263 32.42 0.87 -34.31
N GLU A 264 33.73 1.17 -34.34
CA GLU A 264 34.56 1.04 -35.55
C GLU A 264 35.33 -0.28 -35.67
N MET A 265 35.50 -1.05 -34.59
CA MET A 265 36.19 -2.35 -34.64
C MET A 265 35.31 -3.53 -35.09
N ALA A 266 34.01 -3.32 -35.32
CA ALA A 266 33.12 -4.33 -35.91
C ALA A 266 33.04 -4.29 -37.45
N LYS A 267 33.82 -3.43 -38.13
CA LYS A 267 33.85 -3.34 -39.60
C LYS A 267 35.15 -3.80 -40.28
N TYR A 268 36.19 -4.18 -39.53
CA TYR A 268 37.45 -4.66 -40.12
C TYR A 268 37.95 -5.98 -39.48
N SER A 269 37.31 -7.11 -39.82
CA SER A 269 37.96 -8.43 -39.68
C SER A 269 37.58 -9.44 -40.77
N LYS A 270 37.38 -8.97 -42.01
CA LYS A 270 37.62 -9.77 -43.23
C LYS A 270 38.85 -9.20 -43.93
N ASN A 271 40.03 -9.58 -43.46
CA ASN A 271 41.18 -9.95 -44.28
C ASN A 271 42.48 -9.94 -43.45
N SER A 272 43.23 -11.03 -43.63
CA SER A 272 44.69 -11.14 -43.50
C SER A 272 45.36 -10.80 -42.16
N GLY A 273 45.83 -11.86 -41.50
CA GLY A 273 47.28 -12.13 -41.50
C GLY A 273 48.13 -11.58 -40.35
N SER A 274 48.42 -12.47 -39.40
CA SER A 274 49.73 -12.66 -38.74
C SER A 274 50.25 -11.67 -37.67
N LYS A 275 50.57 -12.32 -36.53
CA LYS A 275 51.68 -12.09 -35.56
C LYS A 275 51.55 -11.01 -34.46
N SER A 276 51.21 -11.52 -33.26
CA SER A 276 51.91 -11.34 -31.95
C SER A 276 52.02 -9.90 -31.38
N LYS A 277 51.70 -9.58 -30.12
CA LYS A 277 52.16 -10.17 -28.85
C LYS A 277 51.31 -9.65 -27.66
N ASN A 278 51.11 -10.52 -26.68
CA ASN A 278 50.96 -10.30 -25.23
C ASN A 278 50.04 -9.18 -24.71
N TYR A 279 48.96 -9.52 -24.00
CA TYR A 279 48.89 -9.42 -22.53
C TYR A 279 47.79 -10.34 -21.95
N ARG A 280 48.16 -11.04 -20.87
CA ARG A 280 47.36 -11.93 -20.01
C ARG A 280 46.21 -11.11 -19.38
N GLY A 281 44.98 -11.55 -19.19
CA GLY A 281 44.35 -12.86 -19.20
C GLY A 281 43.41 -12.93 -17.99
N PHE A 282 42.11 -13.14 -18.18
CA PHE A 282 41.25 -13.94 -17.29
C PHE A 282 39.97 -14.32 -18.06
N LYS A 283 39.78 -15.64 -18.22
CA LYS A 283 38.70 -16.30 -18.96
C LYS A 283 37.45 -16.41 -18.08
N ILE A 284 36.27 -16.23 -18.67
CA ILE A 284 35.03 -16.86 -18.22
C ILE A 284 34.57 -17.79 -19.35
N ASN A 285 34.50 -19.09 -19.06
CA ASN A 285 34.03 -20.11 -19.99
C ASN A 285 32.50 -20.11 -20.06
N ASN A 286 31.99 -19.99 -21.29
CA ASN A 286 30.63 -20.33 -21.71
C ASN A 286 30.53 -21.81 -22.05
N THR A 287 29.42 -22.45 -21.67
CA THR A 287 28.76 -23.56 -22.37
C THR A 287 27.45 -23.88 -21.63
N GLN A 288 26.30 -24.19 -22.22
CA GLN A 288 25.85 -24.27 -23.61
C GLN A 288 24.32 -24.38 -23.54
N TRP A 289 23.59 -23.61 -24.35
CA TRP A 289 22.16 -23.76 -24.58
C TRP A 289 21.97 -24.54 -25.88
N ASN A 290 21.29 -25.68 -25.83
CA ASN A 290 20.85 -26.41 -27.02
C ASN A 290 19.33 -26.37 -27.12
N ASN A 291 18.85 -25.77 -28.20
CA ASN A 291 17.48 -25.80 -28.70
C ASN A 291 17.24 -27.10 -29.48
N HIS A 292 16.09 -27.74 -29.31
CA HIS A 292 15.38 -28.35 -30.43
C HIS A 292 13.85 -28.40 -30.23
N ASN A 293 13.17 -28.08 -31.33
CA ASN A 293 11.74 -28.07 -31.61
C ASN A 293 11.02 -29.39 -31.32
N THR A 294 9.71 -29.36 -31.03
CA THR A 294 8.63 -29.72 -31.99
C THR A 294 7.22 -29.66 -31.37
N ARG A 295 6.24 -29.31 -32.22
CA ARG A 295 4.79 -29.21 -31.98
C ARG A 295 4.13 -30.55 -31.60
N ARG A 296 3.09 -30.52 -30.75
CA ARG A 296 1.81 -31.25 -30.96
C ARG A 296 0.70 -30.89 -29.95
N HIS A 297 -0.51 -31.23 -30.37
CA HIS A 297 -1.85 -30.85 -29.93
C HIS A 297 -2.34 -31.27 -28.52
N SER A 298 -3.25 -30.45 -27.99
CA SER A 298 -4.56 -30.75 -27.36
C SER A 298 -4.68 -31.53 -26.04
N ASN A 299 -5.53 -30.95 -25.18
CA ASN A 299 -6.56 -31.53 -24.28
C ASN A 299 -6.32 -31.51 -22.76
N HIS A 300 -7.43 -31.13 -22.09
CA HIS A 300 -7.80 -31.23 -20.67
C HIS A 300 -7.09 -30.27 -19.71
N SER A 301 -7.76 -29.25 -19.16
CA SER A 301 -8.83 -29.25 -18.13
C SER A 301 -8.36 -29.83 -16.80
N ASP A 302 -8.53 -29.03 -15.73
CA ASP A 302 -8.52 -29.32 -14.27
C ASP A 302 -7.66 -28.28 -13.53
N ILE A 303 -8.21 -27.12 -13.13
CA ILE A 303 -8.99 -26.82 -11.90
C ILE A 303 -8.09 -26.69 -10.63
N PHE A 304 -8.46 -25.69 -9.81
CA PHE A 304 -7.99 -25.30 -8.46
C PHE A 304 -6.97 -24.14 -8.45
N ALA A 305 -7.41 -22.88 -8.55
CA ALA A 305 -8.06 -22.06 -7.50
C ALA A 305 -7.18 -21.86 -6.26
N PHE A 306 -6.58 -20.66 -6.17
CA PHE A 306 -6.08 -20.12 -4.92
C PHE A 306 -6.56 -18.67 -4.75
N SER A 307 -7.41 -18.51 -3.75
CA SER A 307 -7.77 -17.28 -3.06
C SER A 307 -6.53 -16.57 -2.51
N ASP A 308 -6.50 -15.24 -2.48
CA ASP A 308 -5.90 -14.52 -1.36
C ASP A 308 -6.36 -13.04 -1.27
N ASN A 309 -7.39 -12.89 -0.43
CA ASN A 309 -7.92 -11.77 0.33
C ASN A 309 -7.09 -10.48 0.44
N PHE A 310 -7.68 -9.40 -0.10
CA PHE A 310 -7.74 -8.09 0.55
C PHE A 310 -8.79 -8.12 1.67
N GLN A 311 -8.37 -8.48 2.88
CA GLN A 311 -8.95 -8.06 4.15
C GLN A 311 -7.72 -7.68 4.99
N ASP A 312 -7.60 -6.47 5.54
CA ASP A 312 -8.43 -6.03 6.65
C ASP A 312 -8.70 -4.52 6.58
N TYR A 313 -9.99 -4.16 6.55
CA TYR A 313 -10.47 -2.85 7.00
C TYR A 313 -11.96 -2.80 7.36
N TYR A 314 -12.58 -3.86 7.92
CA TYR A 314 -13.93 -3.71 8.49
C TYR A 314 -14.12 -4.53 9.77
N ILE A 315 -14.73 -3.83 10.73
CA ILE A 315 -15.17 -4.23 12.06
C ILE A 315 -16.36 -5.18 11.92
N GLU A 316 -16.32 -6.32 12.60
CA GLU A 316 -17.48 -7.18 12.83
C GLU A 316 -18.49 -6.43 13.73
N PHE A 317 -19.74 -6.34 13.27
CA PHE A 317 -20.87 -6.06 14.15
C PHE A 317 -21.52 -7.40 14.46
N ASP A 318 -21.50 -7.73 15.74
CA ASP A 318 -22.25 -8.81 16.36
C ASP A 318 -23.74 -8.44 16.31
N ASP A 319 -24.56 -9.26 15.66
CA ASP A 319 -26.01 -9.20 15.82
C ASP A 319 -26.51 -10.64 15.97
N SER A 320 -26.70 -11.01 17.23
CA SER A 320 -27.38 -12.22 17.67
C SER A 320 -28.84 -12.21 17.18
N GLY A 321 -29.27 -13.23 16.45
CA GLY A 321 -30.67 -13.39 16.07
C GLY A 321 -30.97 -14.60 15.20
N GLU A 322 -31.13 -15.75 15.87
CA GLU A 322 -31.95 -16.94 15.59
C GLU A 322 -32.30 -17.38 14.15
N ASP A 323 -32.05 -18.68 13.96
CA ASP A 323 -32.45 -19.64 12.91
C ASP A 323 -33.77 -19.40 12.16
N LYS A 324 -33.76 -19.75 10.87
CA LYS A 324 -34.63 -20.81 10.31
C LYS A 324 -34.17 -21.29 8.94
N ASP A 325 -34.11 -22.62 8.81
CA ASP A 325 -34.17 -23.38 7.57
C ASP A 325 -35.33 -22.90 6.68
N ASP A 326 -35.09 -22.85 5.36
CA ASP A 326 -35.88 -23.66 4.42
C ASP A 326 -35.15 -23.71 3.06
N SER A 327 -34.99 -24.94 2.59
CA SER A 327 -34.64 -25.32 1.23
C SER A 327 -35.69 -24.84 0.25
N ASP A 328 -35.28 -24.19 -0.85
CA ASP A 328 -36.03 -24.29 -2.11
C ASP A 328 -35.11 -24.09 -3.32
N ASP A 329 -35.10 -25.12 -4.18
CA ASP A 329 -34.62 -25.11 -5.56
C ASP A 329 -35.32 -24.02 -6.36
N PHE A 330 -34.58 -23.11 -7.02
CA PHE A 330 -35.13 -22.34 -8.15
C PHE A 330 -34.13 -22.17 -9.30
N ILE A 331 -34.35 -23.02 -10.31
CA ILE A 331 -34.44 -22.74 -11.75
C ILE A 331 -33.48 -21.67 -12.32
N VAL A 332 -32.53 -22.16 -13.09
CA VAL A 332 -31.80 -21.44 -14.14
C VAL A 332 -32.80 -20.87 -15.15
N ALA A 333 -33.04 -19.56 -15.10
CA ALA A 333 -33.65 -18.81 -16.19
C ALA A 333 -32.58 -17.93 -16.84
N SER A 334 -32.40 -18.12 -18.15
CA SER A 334 -31.65 -17.22 -19.02
C SER A 334 -32.33 -15.84 -19.01
N GLU A 335 -31.86 -14.93 -18.18
CA GLU A 335 -32.20 -13.52 -18.33
C GLU A 335 -31.61 -13.02 -19.65
N GLN A 336 -32.49 -12.54 -20.53
CA GLN A 336 -32.12 -12.02 -21.83
C GLN A 336 -31.17 -10.82 -21.67
N ILE A 337 -30.12 -10.79 -22.48
CA ILE A 337 -29.10 -9.73 -22.59
C ILE A 337 -29.71 -8.36 -22.99
N SER A 338 -31.03 -8.25 -23.19
CA SER A 338 -31.75 -6.99 -23.45
C SER A 338 -31.66 -5.99 -22.30
N HIS A 339 -31.45 -6.43 -21.05
CA HIS A 339 -31.30 -5.56 -19.88
C HIS A 339 -29.85 -5.12 -19.59
N VAL A 340 -28.91 -5.46 -20.49
CA VAL A 340 -27.45 -5.39 -20.26
C VAL A 340 -26.79 -4.22 -21.01
N LYS A 341 -27.53 -3.54 -21.90
CA LYS A 341 -26.97 -2.47 -22.76
C LYS A 341 -27.26 -1.08 -22.22
N SER A 342 -26.36 -0.58 -21.37
CA SER A 342 -26.34 0.81 -20.93
C SER A 342 -25.25 1.61 -21.66
N ILE A 343 -25.33 1.66 -22.99
CA ILE A 343 -24.61 2.68 -23.75
C ILE A 343 -25.35 4.00 -23.49
N ASP A 344 -24.65 5.01 -23.00
CA ASP A 344 -25.16 6.36 -22.63
C ASP A 344 -25.99 6.53 -21.34
N VAL A 345 -26.16 5.51 -20.49
CA VAL A 345 -26.74 5.74 -19.15
C VAL A 345 -25.65 6.34 -18.25
N GLN A 346 -25.77 7.63 -17.92
CA GLN A 346 -24.95 8.23 -16.87
C GLN A 346 -25.37 7.65 -15.52
N ILE A 347 -24.42 7.12 -14.73
CA ILE A 347 -24.68 6.90 -13.30
C ILE A 347 -25.07 8.27 -12.72
N PRO A 348 -26.27 8.42 -12.14
CA PRO A 348 -26.70 9.71 -11.62
C PRO A 348 -25.67 10.25 -10.64
N SER A 349 -25.23 11.48 -10.83
CA SER A 349 -24.46 12.18 -9.80
C SER A 349 -25.41 12.53 -8.65
N CYS A 350 -24.98 12.34 -7.40
CA CYS A 350 -25.73 12.83 -6.25
C CYS A 350 -25.63 14.36 -6.20
N THR A 351 -26.50 15.04 -6.95
CA THR A 351 -26.61 16.51 -7.02
C THR A 351 -27.62 17.07 -6.01
N ALA A 352 -28.62 16.26 -5.64
CA ALA A 352 -29.72 16.64 -4.75
C ALA A 352 -29.26 17.01 -3.33
N SER A 353 -28.02 16.65 -2.95
CA SER A 353 -27.47 16.93 -1.64
C SER A 353 -26.45 18.05 -1.61
N ASP A 354 -26.13 18.80 -2.67
CA ASP A 354 -25.00 19.76 -2.65
C ASP A 354 -25.36 21.21 -2.32
N SER A 355 -26.66 21.50 -2.15
CA SER A 355 -27.18 22.80 -1.73
C SER A 355 -27.24 22.87 -0.21
N TRP A 356 -26.15 23.29 0.42
CA TRP A 356 -26.09 23.54 1.87
C TRP A 356 -25.86 25.02 2.15
N GLU A 357 -26.26 25.43 3.35
CA GLU A 357 -25.69 26.59 4.00
C GLU A 357 -24.28 26.24 4.51
N TYR A 358 -23.33 27.13 4.23
CA TYR A 358 -21.94 26.99 4.65
C TYR A 358 -21.66 27.94 5.83
N PRO A 359 -20.73 27.58 6.74
CA PRO A 359 -19.93 26.36 6.76
C PRO A 359 -20.71 25.12 7.22
N LYS A 360 -20.33 23.94 6.72
CA LYS A 360 -21.00 22.67 7.03
C LYS A 360 -20.02 21.66 7.64
N MET A 361 -20.37 21.18 8.83
CA MET A 361 -19.64 20.12 9.53
C MET A 361 -20.12 18.75 9.09
N MET A 362 -19.21 17.87 8.68
CA MET A 362 -19.53 16.53 8.21
C MET A 362 -18.44 15.50 8.53
N THR A 363 -18.78 14.23 8.40
CA THR A 363 -17.82 13.12 8.38
C THR A 363 -17.73 12.54 6.98
N ILE A 364 -16.50 12.43 6.47
CA ILE A 364 -16.21 11.89 5.14
C ILE A 364 -15.30 10.68 5.23
N CYS A 365 -15.24 9.92 4.14
CA CYS A 365 -14.18 8.98 3.85
C CYS A 365 -13.37 9.54 2.68
N LEU A 366 -12.03 9.56 2.79
CA LEU A 366 -11.19 9.85 1.62
C LEU A 366 -11.08 8.59 0.77
N MET A 367 -11.21 8.75 -0.54
CA MET A 367 -11.13 7.67 -1.51
C MET A 367 -9.76 7.72 -2.19
N GLU A 368 -9.67 8.37 -3.36
CA GLU A 368 -8.42 8.62 -4.07
C GLU A 368 -7.76 9.93 -3.60
N ILE A 369 -6.44 9.95 -3.45
CA ILE A 369 -5.68 11.15 -3.07
C ILE A 369 -4.56 11.34 -4.09
N VAL A 370 -4.64 12.43 -4.85
CA VAL A 370 -3.56 12.85 -5.77
C VAL A 370 -2.61 13.81 -5.07
N ASN A 371 -3.14 14.81 -4.36
CA ASN A 371 -2.40 15.73 -3.50
C ASN A 371 -3.36 16.48 -2.56
N PRO A 372 -2.87 17.30 -1.60
CA PRO A 372 -3.74 18.03 -0.68
C PRO A 372 -4.74 19.00 -1.32
N HIS A 373 -4.51 19.47 -2.55
CA HIS A 373 -5.47 20.29 -3.31
C HIS A 373 -6.31 19.49 -4.30
N ARG A 374 -6.09 18.18 -4.41
CA ARG A 374 -6.84 17.30 -5.32
C ARG A 374 -6.95 15.91 -4.72
N PHE A 375 -8.06 15.66 -4.07
CA PHE A 375 -8.46 14.34 -3.60
C PHE A 375 -9.96 14.13 -3.81
N TRP A 376 -10.38 12.87 -3.71
CA TRP A 376 -11.77 12.47 -3.81
C TRP A 376 -12.25 11.95 -2.46
N PHE A 377 -13.49 12.23 -2.15
CA PHE A 377 -14.12 11.79 -0.92
C PHE A 377 -15.59 11.44 -1.18
N THR A 378 -16.17 10.71 -0.25
CA THR A 378 -17.61 10.50 -0.15
C THR A 378 -18.06 10.73 1.30
N PHE A 379 -19.34 10.97 1.51
CA PHE A 379 -19.89 11.03 2.86
C PHE A 379 -19.85 9.66 3.51
N TYR A 380 -19.66 9.65 4.83
CA TYR A 380 -19.54 8.41 5.57
C TYR A 380 -20.78 7.51 5.42
N ASP A 381 -21.99 8.07 5.34
CA ASP A 381 -23.21 7.28 5.16
C ASP A 381 -23.38 6.76 3.73
N ASP A 382 -22.98 7.53 2.72
CA ASP A 382 -22.98 7.05 1.33
C ASP A 382 -21.91 5.97 1.11
N PHE A 383 -20.78 6.07 1.81
CA PHE A 383 -19.78 5.03 1.81
C PHE A 383 -20.31 3.68 2.33
N LYS A 384 -21.21 3.68 3.33
CA LYS A 384 -21.85 2.43 3.80
C LYS A 384 -22.68 1.80 2.68
N LYS A 385 -23.50 2.60 1.99
CA LYS A 385 -24.32 2.14 0.85
C LYS A 385 -23.46 1.61 -0.30
N ILE A 386 -22.34 2.27 -0.60
CA ILE A 386 -21.38 1.77 -1.60
C ILE A 386 -20.79 0.42 -1.18
N ASN A 387 -20.48 0.23 0.11
CA ASN A 387 -19.99 -1.06 0.60
C ASN A 387 -21.06 -2.16 0.51
N GLU A 388 -22.32 -1.85 0.80
CA GLU A 388 -23.44 -2.78 0.60
C GLU A 388 -23.60 -3.17 -0.87
N LEU A 389 -23.59 -2.18 -1.77
CA LEU A 389 -23.60 -2.39 -3.22
C LEU A 389 -22.48 -3.33 -3.67
N MET A 390 -21.25 -3.13 -3.19
CA MET A 390 -20.12 -4.01 -3.55
C MET A 390 -20.33 -5.46 -3.09
N LYS A 391 -21.01 -5.68 -1.95
CA LYS A 391 -21.37 -7.03 -1.48
C LYS A 391 -22.40 -7.67 -2.40
N GLU A 392 -23.43 -6.93 -2.80
CA GLU A 392 -24.45 -7.40 -3.75
C GLU A 392 -23.83 -7.72 -5.11
N MET A 393 -23.00 -6.83 -5.63
CA MET A 393 -22.26 -7.05 -6.88
C MET A 393 -21.36 -8.29 -6.79
N LYS A 394 -20.70 -8.51 -5.65
CA LYS A 394 -19.89 -9.73 -5.45
C LYS A 394 -20.73 -10.99 -5.66
N ASN A 395 -21.84 -11.11 -4.94
CA ASN A 395 -22.74 -12.25 -5.04
C ASN A 395 -23.29 -12.43 -6.47
N TYR A 396 -23.51 -11.33 -7.18
CA TYR A 396 -24.05 -11.36 -8.54
C TYR A 396 -23.03 -11.79 -9.61
N TYR A 397 -21.79 -11.32 -9.55
CA TYR A 397 -20.81 -11.52 -10.64
C TYR A 397 -19.86 -12.71 -10.43
N GLU A 398 -19.70 -13.23 -9.21
CA GLU A 398 -18.70 -14.26 -8.87
C GLU A 398 -18.87 -15.59 -9.63
N ALA A 399 -20.07 -15.90 -10.15
CA ALA A 399 -20.37 -17.15 -10.85
C ALA A 399 -20.82 -16.99 -12.32
N ARG A 400 -20.67 -15.81 -12.93
CA ARG A 400 -21.33 -15.48 -14.23
C ARG A 400 -20.35 -15.07 -15.34
N ASP A 401 -19.68 -16.05 -15.94
CA ASP A 401 -18.77 -15.83 -17.08
C ASP A 401 -19.46 -15.31 -18.36
N HIS A 402 -20.76 -15.51 -18.52
CA HIS A 402 -21.52 -15.04 -19.68
C HIS A 402 -21.74 -13.52 -19.71
N LEU A 403 -21.40 -12.80 -18.62
CA LEU A 403 -21.59 -11.35 -18.52
C LEU A 403 -20.37 -10.55 -19.01
N LYS A 404 -19.36 -11.19 -19.59
CA LYS A 404 -18.23 -10.49 -20.21
C LYS A 404 -18.70 -9.55 -21.30
N VAL A 405 -18.05 -8.41 -21.42
CA VAL A 405 -18.36 -7.43 -22.45
C VAL A 405 -17.85 -7.94 -23.80
N ASP A 406 -18.72 -7.96 -24.81
CA ASP A 406 -18.35 -8.32 -26.17
C ASP A 406 -17.38 -7.28 -26.75
N GLN A 407 -16.40 -7.72 -27.56
CA GLN A 407 -15.41 -6.81 -28.16
C GLN A 407 -16.04 -5.64 -28.96
N LYS A 408 -17.19 -5.90 -29.59
CA LYS A 408 -17.92 -4.90 -30.40
C LYS A 408 -18.55 -3.79 -29.54
N ASP A 409 -18.83 -4.06 -28.27
CA ASP A 409 -19.52 -3.15 -27.36
C ASP A 409 -18.51 -2.38 -26.48
N LEU A 410 -17.23 -2.77 -26.49
CA LEU A 410 -16.15 -2.08 -25.79
C LEU A 410 -15.85 -0.73 -26.41
N GLN A 411 -16.27 0.33 -25.72
CA GLN A 411 -16.03 1.71 -26.15
C GLN A 411 -15.86 2.64 -24.95
N SER A 412 -15.23 3.79 -25.20
CA SER A 412 -15.16 4.88 -24.21
C SER A 412 -16.57 5.29 -23.80
N GLY A 413 -16.79 5.53 -22.52
CA GLY A 413 -18.09 5.92 -21.97
C GLY A 413 -18.88 4.77 -21.36
N LEU A 414 -18.65 3.51 -21.77
CA LEU A 414 -19.39 2.37 -21.26
C LEU A 414 -19.18 2.18 -19.76
N HIS A 415 -20.28 2.07 -19.01
CA HIS A 415 -20.26 1.65 -17.61
C HIS A 415 -20.18 0.13 -17.51
N VAL A 416 -19.32 -0.33 -16.61
CA VAL A 416 -18.94 -1.75 -16.50
C VAL A 416 -18.80 -2.15 -15.04
N ALA A 417 -19.04 -3.42 -14.77
CA ALA A 417 -18.61 -4.04 -13.52
C ALA A 417 -17.14 -4.46 -13.69
N VAL A 418 -16.29 -4.07 -12.76
CA VAL A 418 -14.84 -4.29 -12.84
C VAL A 418 -14.38 -5.01 -11.59
N LEU A 419 -13.77 -6.17 -11.78
CA LEU A 419 -13.18 -6.96 -10.71
C LEU A 419 -11.87 -6.31 -10.27
N TYR A 420 -11.76 -5.95 -9.00
CA TYR A 420 -10.55 -5.42 -8.36
C TYR A 420 -10.38 -6.06 -6.99
N CYS A 421 -9.23 -6.68 -6.75
CA CYS A 421 -8.89 -7.29 -5.45
C CYS A 421 -9.98 -8.22 -4.87
N SER A 422 -10.58 -9.06 -5.74
CA SER A 422 -11.67 -9.99 -5.42
C SER A 422 -13.02 -9.35 -5.06
N LEU A 423 -13.19 -8.05 -5.34
CA LEU A 423 -14.45 -7.34 -5.23
C LEU A 423 -14.87 -6.76 -6.57
N TRP A 424 -16.17 -6.67 -6.80
CA TRP A 424 -16.72 -6.08 -8.01
C TRP A 424 -17.10 -4.63 -7.75
N HIS A 425 -16.61 -3.75 -8.62
CA HIS A 425 -16.81 -2.31 -8.52
C HIS A 425 -17.51 -1.79 -9.76
N ARG A 426 -18.14 -0.62 -9.63
CA ARG A 426 -18.61 0.13 -10.78
C ARG A 426 -17.45 0.90 -11.41
N GLY A 427 -17.28 0.74 -12.71
CA GLY A 427 -16.28 1.42 -13.49
C GLY A 427 -16.87 2.05 -14.73
N ARG A 428 -16.10 2.95 -15.33
CA ARG A 428 -16.37 3.52 -16.65
C ARG A 428 -15.13 3.39 -17.52
N ILE A 429 -15.31 2.88 -18.73
CA ILE A 429 -14.23 2.81 -19.72
C ILE A 429 -13.88 4.24 -20.14
N LEU A 430 -12.67 4.70 -19.84
CA LEU A 430 -12.15 5.98 -20.33
C LEU A 430 -11.65 5.83 -21.77
N LYS A 431 -10.88 4.79 -22.04
CA LYS A 431 -10.38 4.45 -23.38
C LYS A 431 -9.87 3.02 -23.45
N LEU A 432 -9.86 2.44 -24.64
CA LEU A 432 -9.10 1.21 -24.90
C LEU A 432 -7.64 1.57 -25.14
N LYS A 433 -6.72 0.88 -24.45
CA LYS A 433 -5.27 1.05 -24.62
C LYS A 433 -4.70 0.08 -25.66
N SER A 434 -5.24 -1.13 -25.68
CA SER A 434 -4.89 -2.19 -26.61
C SER A 434 -6.13 -3.10 -26.79
N PRO A 435 -6.10 -4.10 -27.69
CA PRO A 435 -7.19 -5.04 -27.85
C PRO A 435 -7.61 -5.77 -26.57
N ASP A 436 -6.71 -5.87 -25.58
CA ASP A 436 -6.90 -6.66 -24.35
C ASP A 436 -6.91 -5.82 -23.07
N ILE A 437 -6.69 -4.49 -23.15
CA ILE A 437 -6.56 -3.61 -21.99
C ILE A 437 -7.42 -2.35 -22.17
N ALA A 438 -8.27 -2.09 -21.18
CA ALA A 438 -9.05 -0.87 -21.07
C ALA A 438 -8.57 -0.01 -19.90
N ARG A 439 -8.52 1.31 -20.10
CA ARG A 439 -8.33 2.27 -19.01
C ARG A 439 -9.68 2.54 -18.35
N ILE A 440 -9.79 2.20 -17.08
CA ILE A 440 -11.01 2.29 -16.27
C ILE A 440 -10.89 3.45 -15.28
N PHE A 441 -11.99 4.20 -15.12
CA PHE A 441 -12.24 5.06 -13.97
C PHE A 441 -13.19 4.36 -13.02
N TYR A 442 -12.79 4.11 -11.77
CA TYR A 442 -13.65 3.50 -10.75
C TYR A 442 -14.60 4.57 -10.20
N THR A 443 -15.88 4.45 -10.55
CA THR A 443 -16.87 5.52 -10.39
C THR A 443 -17.01 5.99 -8.94
N ASP A 444 -16.93 5.07 -7.99
CA ASP A 444 -17.17 5.33 -6.56
C ASP A 444 -15.91 5.69 -5.76
N PHE A 445 -14.73 5.57 -6.38
CA PHE A 445 -13.44 5.70 -5.69
C PHE A 445 -12.55 6.78 -6.29
N GLY A 446 -12.69 7.08 -7.58
CA GLY A 446 -11.89 8.08 -8.28
C GLY A 446 -10.57 7.55 -8.84
N THR A 447 -10.23 6.31 -8.52
CA THR A 447 -9.04 5.62 -9.01
C THR A 447 -9.12 5.40 -10.52
N VAL A 448 -7.97 5.53 -11.20
CA VAL A 448 -7.82 5.20 -12.62
C VAL A 448 -6.79 4.10 -12.78
N GLU A 449 -7.16 3.02 -13.44
CA GLU A 449 -6.30 1.85 -13.65
C GLU A 449 -6.41 1.36 -15.09
N ASP A 450 -5.34 0.73 -15.59
CA ASP A 450 -5.38 -0.01 -16.84
C ASP A 450 -5.66 -1.49 -16.51
N VAL A 451 -6.83 -1.98 -16.94
CA VAL A 451 -7.39 -3.26 -16.51
C VAL A 451 -7.52 -4.21 -17.72
N PRO A 452 -7.08 -5.47 -17.61
CA PRO A 452 -7.34 -6.50 -18.61
C PRO A 452 -8.84 -6.73 -18.83
N LEU A 453 -9.26 -6.93 -20.08
CA LEU A 453 -10.69 -7.09 -20.41
C LEU A 453 -11.36 -8.28 -19.73
N ASN A 454 -10.60 -9.33 -19.37
CA ASN A 454 -11.13 -10.47 -18.63
C ASN A 454 -11.61 -10.13 -17.21
N ARG A 455 -11.30 -8.94 -16.67
CA ARG A 455 -11.79 -8.43 -15.38
C ARG A 455 -13.01 -7.52 -15.51
N ILE A 456 -13.57 -7.39 -16.72
CA ILE A 456 -14.66 -6.47 -17.03
C ILE A 456 -15.90 -7.26 -17.46
N CYS A 457 -17.03 -6.93 -16.87
CA CYS A 457 -18.35 -7.44 -17.22
C CYS A 457 -19.30 -6.26 -17.49
N TYR A 458 -20.40 -6.53 -18.18
CA TYR A 458 -21.48 -5.55 -18.28
C TYR A 458 -22.00 -5.19 -16.89
N LEU A 459 -22.24 -3.90 -16.65
CA LEU A 459 -22.86 -3.45 -15.41
C LEU A 459 -24.38 -3.61 -15.50
N MET A 460 -24.99 -4.32 -14.54
CA MET A 460 -26.44 -4.46 -14.49
C MET A 460 -27.12 -3.16 -14.10
N ASN A 461 -28.31 -2.92 -14.68
CA ASN A 461 -29.08 -1.70 -14.44
C ASN A 461 -29.42 -1.46 -12.97
N ASP A 462 -29.67 -2.51 -12.19
CA ASP A 462 -29.97 -2.37 -10.76
C ASP A 462 -28.81 -1.72 -9.99
N PHE A 463 -27.57 -2.03 -10.38
CA PHE A 463 -26.37 -1.41 -9.80
C PHE A 463 -26.12 0.03 -10.28
N LEU A 464 -26.86 0.51 -11.29
CA LEU A 464 -26.84 1.92 -11.71
C LEU A 464 -27.74 2.81 -10.85
N GLN A 465 -28.67 2.22 -10.08
CA GLN A 465 -29.66 2.99 -9.32
C GLN A 465 -29.04 3.82 -8.19
N LEU A 466 -28.00 3.29 -7.52
CA LEU A 466 -27.30 4.04 -6.47
C LEU A 466 -26.51 5.20 -7.10
N PRO A 467 -26.76 6.47 -6.76
CA PRO A 467 -26.01 7.58 -7.35
C PRO A 467 -24.52 7.52 -7.01
N CYS A 468 -23.67 8.06 -7.88
CA CYS A 468 -22.27 8.31 -7.56
C CYS A 468 -22.19 9.47 -6.56
N SER A 469 -21.67 9.20 -5.37
CA SER A 469 -21.50 10.19 -4.28
C SER A 469 -20.08 10.76 -4.21
N LEU A 470 -19.22 10.42 -5.17
CA LEU A 470 -17.83 10.83 -5.19
C LEU A 470 -17.70 12.34 -5.47
N LYS A 471 -17.02 13.05 -4.58
CA LYS A 471 -16.84 14.51 -4.63
C LYS A 471 -15.36 14.88 -4.59
N ARG A 472 -15.00 16.01 -5.21
CA ARG A 472 -13.62 16.50 -5.24
C ARG A 472 -13.37 17.46 -4.08
N GLY A 473 -12.33 17.22 -3.30
CA GLY A 473 -11.95 18.06 -2.17
C GLY A 473 -10.63 18.81 -2.39
N VAL A 474 -10.52 19.95 -1.69
CA VAL A 474 -9.34 20.82 -1.62
C VAL A 474 -9.10 21.15 -0.15
N LEU A 475 -7.90 20.86 0.36
CA LEU A 475 -7.49 21.27 1.70
C LEU A 475 -7.27 22.80 1.70
N SER A 476 -8.03 23.50 2.54
CA SER A 476 -8.07 24.96 2.60
C SER A 476 -6.89 25.57 3.35
N PHE A 477 -6.64 26.86 3.11
CA PHE A 477 -5.69 27.71 3.83
C PHE A 477 -4.20 27.34 3.70
N VAL A 478 -3.85 26.46 2.78
CA VAL A 478 -2.46 26.03 2.58
C VAL A 478 -2.10 26.06 1.10
N GLN A 479 -0.83 26.35 0.83
CA GLN A 479 -0.22 26.25 -0.49
C GLN A 479 1.14 25.54 -0.39
N PRO A 480 1.55 24.77 -1.41
CA PRO A 480 2.85 24.11 -1.40
C PRO A 480 4.00 25.12 -1.33
N THR A 481 5.03 24.82 -0.54
CA THR A 481 6.16 25.73 -0.28
C THR A 481 6.85 26.24 -1.55
N ASN A 482 6.91 25.42 -2.60
CA ASN A 482 7.59 25.73 -3.87
C ASN A 482 6.61 25.79 -5.06
N GLY A 483 5.33 26.08 -4.83
CA GLY A 483 4.29 26.10 -5.87
C GLY A 483 3.84 24.72 -6.38
N ILE A 484 4.56 23.64 -6.02
CA ILE A 484 4.24 22.25 -6.38
C ILE A 484 4.24 21.37 -5.13
N TRP A 485 3.21 20.53 -4.98
CA TRP A 485 3.12 19.56 -3.90
C TRP A 485 4.20 18.48 -4.03
N SER A 486 5.14 18.45 -3.08
CA SER A 486 6.19 17.42 -3.03
C SER A 486 5.61 16.04 -2.77
N GLU A 487 6.33 14.98 -3.16
CA GLU A 487 5.90 13.61 -2.91
C GLU A 487 5.76 13.33 -1.40
N ASN A 488 6.66 13.88 -0.58
CA ASN A 488 6.58 13.82 0.88
C ASN A 488 5.31 14.48 1.43
N ALA A 489 4.85 15.59 0.82
CA ALA A 489 3.60 16.24 1.20
C ALA A 489 2.39 15.35 0.92
N LYS A 490 2.36 14.72 -0.28
CA LYS A 490 1.29 13.78 -0.66
C LYS A 490 1.26 12.58 0.28
N VAL A 491 2.42 11.97 0.53
CA VAL A 491 2.56 10.84 1.47
C VAL A 491 2.12 11.25 2.88
N SER A 492 2.53 12.42 3.37
CA SER A 492 2.14 12.88 4.70
C SER A 492 0.65 13.17 4.81
N PHE A 493 0.00 13.66 3.74
CA PHE A 493 -1.43 13.83 3.68
C PHE A 493 -2.17 12.49 3.62
N HIS A 494 -1.68 11.55 2.80
CA HIS A 494 -2.12 10.15 2.78
C HIS A 494 -2.04 9.50 4.17
N ARG A 495 -0.98 9.73 4.94
CA ARG A 495 -0.84 9.22 6.32
C ARG A 495 -1.85 9.82 7.31
N CYS A 496 -2.43 10.97 6.99
CA CYS A 496 -3.50 11.54 7.80
C CYS A 496 -4.86 10.93 7.48
N HIS A 497 -4.97 10.11 6.44
CA HIS A 497 -6.17 9.36 6.11
C HIS A 497 -6.51 8.36 7.22
N THR A 498 -7.77 8.40 7.63
CA THR A 498 -8.42 7.41 8.49
C THR A 498 -9.76 7.05 7.87
N LYS A 499 -10.37 5.94 8.30
CA LYS A 499 -11.68 5.49 7.82
C LYS A 499 -12.76 6.58 7.92
N LYS A 500 -12.66 7.45 8.92
CA LYS A 500 -13.49 8.64 9.11
C LYS A 500 -12.58 9.86 9.20
N ILE A 501 -12.92 10.94 8.51
CA ILE A 501 -12.31 12.25 8.67
C ILE A 501 -13.41 13.24 8.98
N GLU A 502 -13.20 14.05 10.01
CA GLU A 502 -14.12 15.15 10.33
C GLU A 502 -13.68 16.37 9.52
N VAL A 503 -14.66 17.01 8.87
CA VAL A 503 -14.40 18.16 8.01
C VAL A 503 -15.34 19.31 8.31
N CYS A 504 -14.81 20.51 8.15
CA CYS A 504 -15.57 21.75 8.03
C CYS A 504 -15.47 22.20 6.58
N ILE A 505 -16.56 22.11 5.82
CA ILE A 505 -16.63 22.57 4.44
C ILE A 505 -17.06 24.03 4.43
N PHE A 506 -16.29 24.89 3.78
CA PHE A 506 -16.53 26.33 3.76
C PHE A 506 -17.27 26.80 2.51
N ARG A 507 -17.05 26.15 1.37
CA ARG A 507 -17.69 26.49 0.09
C ARG A 507 -17.50 25.40 -0.95
N LYS A 508 -18.33 25.45 -1.98
CA LYS A 508 -18.19 24.70 -3.23
C LYS A 508 -17.79 25.65 -4.36
N ASN A 509 -16.80 25.27 -5.16
CA ASN A 509 -16.43 25.97 -6.37
C ASN A 509 -17.51 25.78 -7.45
N PRO A 510 -18.15 26.85 -7.97
CA PRO A 510 -19.20 26.70 -8.96
C PRO A 510 -18.69 26.21 -10.33
N LYS A 511 -17.42 26.48 -10.69
CA LYS A 511 -16.86 26.09 -12.00
C LYS A 511 -16.52 24.62 -12.09
N ASP A 512 -15.89 24.08 -11.06
CA ASP A 512 -15.34 22.72 -11.08
C ASP A 512 -15.91 21.80 -10.00
N SER A 513 -16.91 22.29 -9.25
CA SER A 513 -17.62 21.56 -8.21
C SER A 513 -16.75 21.01 -7.07
N SER A 514 -15.53 21.55 -6.88
CA SER A 514 -14.69 21.19 -5.73
C SER A 514 -15.15 21.78 -4.42
N PHE A 515 -14.94 21.05 -3.33
CA PHE A 515 -15.26 21.47 -1.98
C PHE A 515 -14.00 21.90 -1.24
N TYR A 516 -14.00 23.14 -0.76
CA TYR A 516 -12.93 23.68 0.07
C TYR A 516 -13.23 23.37 1.53
N MET A 517 -12.30 22.68 2.19
CA MET A 517 -12.51 22.20 3.56
C MET A 517 -11.27 22.26 4.44
N SER A 518 -11.50 22.36 5.75
CA SER A 518 -10.54 22.01 6.79
C SER A 518 -10.83 20.60 7.28
N MET A 519 -9.79 19.89 7.70
CA MET A 519 -9.86 18.46 7.99
C MET A 519 -9.12 18.13 9.28
N LYS A 520 -9.71 17.25 10.10
CA LYS A 520 -9.05 16.66 11.27
C LYS A 520 -9.41 15.18 11.42
N ARG A 521 -8.55 14.46 12.15
CA ARG A 521 -8.86 13.07 12.51
C ARG A 521 -9.88 13.06 13.65
N PRO A 522 -10.80 12.08 13.70
CA PRO A 522 -11.74 11.96 14.81
C PRO A 522 -11.01 11.93 16.15
N GLY A 523 -11.51 12.70 17.11
CA GLY A 523 -10.93 12.79 18.46
C GLY A 523 -9.55 13.47 18.54
N ARG A 524 -9.09 14.16 17.48
CA ARG A 524 -7.84 14.94 17.49
C ARG A 524 -8.15 16.41 17.26
N ASP A 525 -7.50 17.28 18.03
CA ASP A 525 -7.67 18.74 17.90
C ASP A 525 -6.81 19.35 16.78
N SER A 526 -5.73 18.67 16.38
CA SER A 526 -4.84 19.16 15.33
C SER A 526 -5.45 19.01 13.95
N LEU A 527 -5.43 20.09 13.16
CA LEU A 527 -5.81 20.05 11.75
C LEU A 527 -4.74 19.35 10.92
N ILE A 528 -5.16 18.68 9.85
CA ILE A 528 -4.24 18.07 8.88
C ILE A 528 -3.34 19.13 8.25
N ALA A 529 -3.87 20.34 8.01
CA ALA A 529 -3.09 21.49 7.54
C ALA A 529 -1.93 21.83 8.50
N ASP A 530 -2.17 21.87 9.82
CA ASP A 530 -1.12 22.14 10.81
C ASP A 530 -0.02 21.08 10.79
N ILE A 531 -0.38 19.81 10.59
CA ILE A 531 0.58 18.71 10.48
C ILE A 531 1.51 18.92 9.28
N LEU A 532 0.95 19.29 8.13
CA LEU A 532 1.75 19.54 6.92
C LEU A 532 2.62 20.78 7.03
N ILE A 533 2.12 21.85 7.66
CA ILE A 533 2.88 23.09 7.93
C ILE A 533 4.05 22.80 8.88
N LYS A 534 3.82 22.08 9.98
CA LYS A 534 4.87 21.70 10.95
C LYS A 534 6.00 20.89 10.32
N LYS A 535 5.70 20.13 9.26
CA LYS A 535 6.69 19.36 8.48
C LYS A 535 7.30 20.15 7.32
N HIS A 536 7.01 21.44 7.20
CA HIS A 536 7.48 22.34 6.13
C HIS A 536 7.10 21.90 4.71
N PHE A 537 6.04 21.10 4.57
CA PHE A 537 5.55 20.63 3.26
C PHE A 537 4.65 21.64 2.57
N CYS A 538 4.03 22.53 3.34
CA CYS A 538 3.26 23.66 2.84
C CYS A 538 3.42 24.85 3.78
N ILE A 539 3.03 26.01 3.27
CA ILE A 539 2.91 27.25 4.05
C ILE A 539 1.44 27.66 4.11
N TYR A 540 1.12 28.55 5.04
CA TYR A 540 -0.19 29.16 5.06
C TYR A 540 -0.40 29.97 3.78
N ASP A 541 -1.56 29.80 3.17
CA ASP A 541 -1.98 30.60 2.04
C ASP A 541 -2.73 31.82 2.55
N PHE A 542 -1.99 32.90 2.79
CA PHE A 542 -2.54 34.21 3.21
C PHE A 542 -3.55 34.78 2.22
N ASP A 543 -3.40 34.34 0.98
CA ASP A 543 -4.17 34.79 -0.14
C ASP A 543 -5.38 33.91 -0.41
N PHE A 544 -5.48 32.72 0.20
CA PHE A 544 -6.67 31.89 0.12
C PHE A 544 -7.95 32.65 0.54
N LEU A 545 -7.76 33.64 1.43
CA LEU A 545 -8.81 34.52 1.94
C LEU A 545 -9.01 35.77 1.07
N SER A 546 -8.00 36.23 0.30
CA SER A 546 -8.02 37.53 -0.41
C SER A 546 -7.87 37.46 -1.94
N LYS A 547 -7.40 36.34 -2.50
CA LYS A 547 -7.10 36.19 -3.93
C LYS A 547 -8.16 35.36 -4.63
N ASP A 548 -8.93 36.06 -5.45
CA ASP A 548 -8.95 35.73 -6.86
C ASP A 548 -7.53 35.77 -7.42
N VAL A 549 -6.82 34.66 -7.56
CA VAL A 549 -5.64 34.66 -8.43
C VAL A 549 -5.61 33.44 -9.34
N VAL A 550 -6.12 33.71 -10.54
CA VAL A 550 -5.44 33.54 -11.83
C VAL A 550 -4.11 32.80 -11.75
N GLY A 551 -4.21 31.54 -12.14
CA GLY A 551 -3.17 30.78 -12.85
C GLY A 551 -3.81 29.94 -13.94
N GLY A 552 -4.62 30.55 -14.82
CA GLY A 552 -4.98 29.94 -16.11
C GLY A 552 -6.42 30.01 -16.61
N LEU A 553 -7.39 30.64 -15.93
CA LEU A 553 -8.72 30.92 -16.49
C LEU A 553 -9.28 32.20 -15.87
N THR A 554 -9.63 33.17 -16.70
CA THR A 554 -10.29 34.43 -16.31
C THR A 554 -11.63 34.16 -15.61
N PHE A 555 -11.93 34.93 -14.57
CA PHE A 555 -13.18 34.92 -13.83
C PHE A 555 -13.75 36.34 -13.86
N ASP A 556 -14.80 36.55 -14.64
CA ASP A 556 -15.77 37.62 -14.39
C ASP A 556 -16.92 36.98 -13.61
N TYR A 557 -17.03 37.26 -12.31
CA TYR A 557 -18.27 37.48 -11.55
C TYR A 557 -17.97 37.58 -10.05
N TYR A 558 -17.84 38.81 -9.54
CA TYR A 558 -18.11 39.15 -8.15
C TYR A 558 -19.31 40.09 -8.15
N GLU A 559 -20.47 39.56 -7.85
CA GLU A 559 -21.50 40.36 -7.20
C GLU A 559 -21.96 39.58 -5.97
N SER A 560 -21.61 40.11 -4.78
CA SER A 560 -22.28 39.95 -3.46
C SER A 560 -21.64 39.19 -2.28
N GLY A 561 -20.39 38.72 -2.29
CA GLY A 561 -19.77 38.12 -1.08
C GLY A 561 -18.49 38.81 -0.61
N ASN A 562 -18.54 39.64 0.42
CA ASN A 562 -17.38 40.40 0.91
C ASN A 562 -16.46 39.54 1.79
N PHE A 563 -15.14 39.78 1.71
CA PHE A 563 -14.08 39.23 2.59
C PHE A 563 -14.42 39.21 4.09
N LEU A 564 -15.21 40.19 4.54
CA LEU A 564 -15.68 40.34 5.93
C LEU A 564 -16.56 39.16 6.38
N ASP A 565 -17.38 38.57 5.52
CA ASP A 565 -18.37 37.56 5.92
C ASP A 565 -17.71 36.27 6.39
N VAL A 566 -16.63 35.84 5.74
CA VAL A 566 -15.92 34.59 6.06
C VAL A 566 -15.09 34.72 7.34
N VAL A 567 -14.48 35.88 7.59
CA VAL A 567 -13.74 36.17 8.83
C VAL A 567 -14.71 36.38 10.01
N GLU A 568 -15.85 37.06 9.80
CA GLU A 568 -16.90 37.20 10.82
C GLU A 568 -17.57 35.86 11.17
N LEU A 569 -17.88 35.03 10.17
CA LEU A 569 -18.35 33.65 10.39
C LEU A 569 -17.31 32.83 11.16
N MET A 570 -16.02 32.93 10.82
CA MET A 570 -14.95 32.20 11.50
C MET A 570 -14.60 32.74 12.90
N ASN A 571 -14.99 33.98 13.21
CA ASN A 571 -14.86 34.56 14.55
C ASN A 571 -15.87 34.03 15.56
N GLN A 572 -16.89 33.30 15.11
CA GLN A 572 -17.75 32.51 15.99
C GLN A 572 -16.90 31.45 16.71
N ASN A 573 -17.02 31.37 18.04
CA ASN A 573 -16.17 30.50 18.88
C ASN A 573 -16.19 29.01 18.46
N SER A 574 -17.24 28.56 17.77
CA SER A 574 -17.40 27.19 17.26
C SER A 574 -16.53 26.86 16.05
N LEU A 575 -16.05 27.86 15.28
CA LEU A 575 -15.31 27.67 14.03
C LEU A 575 -13.81 27.95 14.15
N LYS A 576 -13.37 28.64 15.21
CA LYS A 576 -11.95 28.92 15.48
C LYS A 576 -11.07 27.67 15.49
N SER A 577 -11.58 26.53 15.96
CA SER A 577 -10.84 25.26 15.96
C SER A 577 -10.61 24.66 14.57
N TRP A 578 -11.24 25.20 13.53
CA TRP A 578 -11.12 24.75 12.13
C TRP A 578 -10.18 25.62 11.29
N MET A 579 -9.49 26.56 11.93
CA MET A 579 -8.44 27.38 11.33
C MET A 579 -7.04 26.91 11.76
N PRO A 580 -6.04 26.94 10.85
CA PRO A 580 -4.67 26.62 11.20
C PRO A 580 -4.12 27.50 12.35
N SER A 581 -3.38 26.86 13.25
CA SER A 581 -2.94 27.36 14.55
C SER A 581 -1.72 28.29 14.53
N SER A 582 -1.42 28.97 13.41
CA SER A 582 -0.21 29.78 13.30
C SER A 582 -0.30 31.07 14.15
N SER A 583 0.83 31.51 14.70
CA SER A 583 0.92 32.80 15.41
C SER A 583 0.55 34.00 14.52
N GLN A 584 0.57 33.81 13.20
CA GLN A 584 0.19 34.80 12.20
C GLN A 584 -1.30 34.78 11.85
N SER A 585 -2.01 33.64 11.96
CA SER A 585 -3.48 33.61 11.78
C SER A 585 -4.17 34.37 12.91
N LYS A 586 -3.69 34.25 14.16
CA LYS A 586 -4.10 35.11 15.27
C LYS A 586 -3.83 36.60 14.99
N LYS A 587 -2.65 36.97 14.48
CA LYS A 587 -2.34 38.37 14.13
C LYS A 587 -3.19 38.93 12.98
N LEU A 588 -3.56 38.13 11.99
CA LEU A 588 -4.45 38.56 10.90
C LEU A 588 -5.89 38.74 11.37
N ILE A 589 -6.37 37.87 12.26
CA ILE A 589 -7.68 38.01 12.90
C ILE A 589 -7.69 39.25 13.82
N ASP A 590 -6.63 39.43 14.63
CA ASP A 590 -6.52 40.52 15.60
C ASP A 590 -6.26 41.90 14.95
N ASN A 591 -5.71 41.95 13.73
CA ASN A 591 -5.43 43.21 13.01
C ASN A 591 -6.59 43.70 12.11
N HIS A 592 -7.64 42.88 11.92
CA HIS A 592 -8.79 43.19 11.07
C HIS A 592 -10.12 43.32 11.85
N VAL A 593 -10.08 43.18 13.18
CA VAL A 593 -11.08 43.70 14.14
C VAL A 593 -10.64 45.08 14.58
#